data_AF-A0A3D2YRQ6-F1
#
_entry.id   AF-A0A3D2YRQ6-F1
#
_cell.length_a   1.000
_cell.length_b   1.000
_cell.length_c   1.000
_cell.angle_alpha   90.00
_cell.angle_beta   90.00
_cell.angle_gamma   90.00
#
_symmetry.space_group_name_H-M   'P 1'
#
loop_
_entity.id
_entity.type
_entity.pdbx_description
1 polymer ?
#
loop_
_entity_poly.entity_id
_entity_poly.type
_entity_poly.pdbx_seq_one_letter_code
_entity_poly.pdbx_strand_id
1 'polypeptide(L)'
;MGVLSQYIEKPVEEGGAGIATVQVSLIRPVSETVKPPRALWVPFPLGRPLGPPNRPDVQLDVLRRTLGLVNKTAGPVLEDYPDTLVEDTPPEEGWSCPVTFPSAEPTTGAEAAAAQLRTEAQLLRPWFDEGLRTRGRTTVGISGKGVDSIEEMVDILVRFAMDGSMAVPDGYAQSMPELLRLLTADVRAFYSEAAISKPGAGFPDPEALEEWFFLETAAGGVIYQVRERLLSADMLVLMAHVLDDDDIDSRLALLPGTAAAIGEGVVHKPGISRELLRETALAYQEGLIGRLTRSFVPIAMRDRHDERKKTTAGS
;
A
#
# COMPACT_ATOMS: atom_id res chain seq x y z
N MET A 1 -15.52 12.01 1.46
CA MET A 1 -16.19 13.31 1.66
C MET A 1 -17.37 13.56 0.71
N GLY A 2 -17.52 12.87 -0.45
CA GLY A 2 -18.57 13.16 -1.44
C GLY A 2 -20.03 12.83 -1.05
N VAL A 3 -20.30 12.27 0.14
CA VAL A 3 -21.67 11.94 0.59
C VAL A 3 -22.35 13.14 1.27
N LEU A 4 -21.57 14.03 1.89
CA LEU A 4 -22.11 15.18 2.63
C LEU A 4 -22.61 16.30 1.70
N SER A 5 -22.04 16.41 0.50
CA SER A 5 -22.37 17.45 -0.48
C SER A 5 -23.84 17.42 -0.88
N GLN A 6 -24.46 16.24 -0.97
CA GLN A 6 -25.88 16.08 -1.27
C GLN A 6 -26.78 16.75 -0.23
N TYR A 7 -26.42 16.69 1.05
CA TYR A 7 -27.21 17.28 2.12
C TYR A 7 -27.05 18.80 2.18
N ILE A 8 -25.83 19.29 1.91
CA ILE A 8 -25.50 20.71 1.93
C ILE A 8 -26.17 21.45 0.77
N GLU A 9 -26.28 20.82 -0.38
CA GLU A 9 -26.80 21.47 -1.59
C GLU A 9 -28.33 21.63 -1.58
N LYS A 10 -29.05 20.80 -0.82
CA LYS A 10 -30.51 20.91 -0.71
C LYS A 10 -30.92 22.34 -0.34
N PRO A 11 -32.06 22.82 -0.87
CA PRO A 11 -32.67 24.06 -0.41
C PRO A 11 -32.77 24.10 1.12
N VAL A 12 -32.67 25.31 1.69
CA VAL A 12 -32.82 25.49 3.16
C VAL A 12 -34.18 24.98 3.64
N GLU A 13 -35.22 25.16 2.83
CA GLU A 13 -36.57 24.64 3.04
C GLU A 13 -36.67 23.10 3.05
N GLU A 14 -35.72 22.41 2.43
CA GLU A 14 -35.59 20.94 2.44
C GLU A 14 -34.56 20.43 3.47
N GLY A 15 -34.10 21.30 4.37
CA GLY A 15 -33.15 20.97 5.43
C GLY A 15 -31.68 20.95 5.01
N GLY A 16 -31.34 21.56 3.86
CA GLY A 16 -29.94 21.78 3.45
C GLY A 16 -29.45 23.19 3.72
N ALA A 17 -28.35 23.57 3.04
CA ALA A 17 -27.76 24.91 3.13
C ALA A 17 -27.89 25.73 1.83
N GLY A 18 -28.42 25.14 0.75
CA GLY A 18 -28.52 25.78 -0.56
C GLY A 18 -27.17 26.12 -1.20
N ILE A 19 -26.08 25.47 -0.77
CA ILE A 19 -24.73 25.76 -1.25
C ILE A 19 -24.42 24.81 -2.42
N ALA A 20 -24.23 25.36 -3.61
CA ALA A 20 -23.83 24.58 -4.78
C ALA A 20 -22.47 23.90 -4.52
N THR A 21 -22.42 22.59 -4.78
CA THR A 21 -21.19 21.80 -4.59
C THR A 21 -20.70 21.23 -5.92
N VAL A 22 -19.38 21.09 -6.01
CA VAL A 22 -18.67 20.42 -7.11
C VAL A 22 -17.52 19.62 -6.51
N GLN A 23 -17.12 18.53 -7.17
CA GLN A 23 -15.94 17.76 -6.78
C GLN A 23 -15.16 17.27 -8.00
N VAL A 24 -13.86 17.08 -7.81
CA VAL A 24 -13.03 16.30 -8.74
C VAL A 24 -13.07 14.84 -8.32
N SER A 25 -13.34 13.95 -9.27
CA SER A 25 -13.43 12.51 -9.04
C SER A 25 -12.29 11.77 -9.72
N LEU A 26 -11.57 10.97 -8.93
CA LEU A 26 -10.50 10.09 -9.39
C LEU A 26 -10.95 8.64 -9.58
N ILE A 27 -12.09 8.25 -8.98
CA ILE A 27 -12.59 6.87 -9.00
C ILE A 27 -14.03 6.88 -9.54
N ARG A 28 -14.17 6.57 -10.84
CA ARG A 28 -15.45 6.61 -11.57
C ARG A 28 -16.52 5.73 -10.92
N PRO A 29 -16.27 4.43 -10.61
CA PRO A 29 -17.31 3.56 -10.03
C PRO A 29 -17.84 4.07 -8.69
N VAL A 30 -16.97 4.69 -7.87
CA VAL A 30 -17.38 5.30 -6.60
C VAL A 30 -18.32 6.48 -6.84
N SER A 31 -18.06 7.30 -7.86
CA SER A 31 -18.90 8.48 -8.15
C SER A 31 -20.24 8.10 -8.76
N GLU A 32 -20.28 7.08 -9.62
CA GLU A 32 -21.52 6.52 -10.15
C GLU A 32 -22.41 5.93 -9.06
N THR A 33 -21.79 5.29 -8.06
CA THR A 33 -22.49 4.72 -6.90
C THR A 33 -22.99 5.81 -5.95
N VAL A 34 -22.11 6.75 -5.57
CA VAL A 34 -22.41 7.81 -4.60
C VAL A 34 -23.36 8.87 -5.19
N LYS A 35 -23.35 9.08 -6.50
CA LYS A 35 -24.16 10.08 -7.21
C LYS A 35 -24.03 11.49 -6.60
N PRO A 36 -22.81 12.03 -6.51
CA PRO A 36 -22.61 13.40 -6.02
C PRO A 36 -23.44 14.39 -6.84
N PRO A 37 -23.83 15.56 -6.30
CA PRO A 37 -24.63 16.53 -7.04
C PRO A 37 -23.99 16.91 -8.37
N ARG A 38 -22.68 17.20 -8.35
CA ARG A 38 -21.87 17.48 -9.53
C ARG A 38 -20.44 17.02 -9.34
N ALA A 39 -19.90 16.30 -10.31
CA ALA A 39 -18.52 15.85 -10.31
C ALA A 39 -17.91 15.92 -11.71
N LEU A 40 -16.64 16.32 -11.76
CA LEU A 40 -15.78 16.14 -12.92
C LEU A 40 -14.93 14.89 -12.69
N TRP A 41 -15.12 13.84 -13.49
CA TRP A 41 -14.21 12.71 -13.49
C TRP A 41 -12.95 13.03 -14.28
N VAL A 42 -11.78 12.72 -13.71
CA VAL A 42 -10.48 12.95 -14.35
C VAL A 42 -9.72 11.63 -14.51
N PRO A 43 -9.06 11.39 -15.65
CA PRO A 43 -8.28 10.17 -15.90
C PRO A 43 -6.86 10.27 -15.33
N PHE A 44 -6.69 10.77 -14.10
CA PHE A 44 -5.37 10.96 -13.49
C PHE A 44 -5.09 9.92 -12.39
N PRO A 45 -3.81 9.61 -12.10
CA PRO A 45 -3.45 8.73 -11.00
C PRO A 45 -3.98 9.23 -9.65
N LEU A 46 -4.27 8.29 -8.75
CA LEU A 46 -4.72 8.60 -7.39
C LEU A 46 -3.73 9.51 -6.67
N GLY A 47 -4.27 10.50 -5.94
CA GLY A 47 -3.47 11.52 -5.25
C GLY A 47 -3.08 12.72 -6.12
N ARG A 48 -3.41 12.70 -7.42
CA ARG A 48 -3.10 13.79 -8.36
C ARG A 48 -4.34 14.27 -9.14
N PRO A 49 -5.38 14.78 -8.46
CA PRO A 49 -6.65 15.16 -9.09
C PRO A 49 -6.56 16.31 -10.10
N LEU A 50 -5.46 17.07 -10.12
CA LEU A 50 -5.28 18.21 -11.03
C LEU A 50 -4.36 17.91 -12.22
N GLY A 51 -3.93 16.65 -12.40
CA GLY A 51 -3.03 16.25 -13.48
C GLY A 51 -1.55 16.57 -13.22
N PRO A 52 -0.66 16.48 -14.23
CA PRO A 52 0.63 17.18 -14.33
C PRO A 52 1.34 17.84 -13.15
N PRO A 53 2.50 17.45 -12.56
CA PRO A 53 3.36 18.51 -12.01
C PRO A 53 3.81 19.42 -13.16
N ASN A 54 3.99 20.71 -12.88
CA ASN A 54 4.46 21.71 -13.86
C ASN A 54 3.60 21.86 -15.13
N ARG A 55 2.33 21.44 -15.12
CA ARG A 55 1.37 21.68 -16.21
C ARG A 55 0.23 22.58 -15.75
N PRO A 56 0.50 23.89 -15.56
CA PRO A 56 -0.52 24.84 -15.08
C PRO A 56 -1.68 24.99 -16.07
N ASP A 57 -1.44 24.73 -17.35
CA ASP A 57 -2.48 24.67 -18.39
C ASP A 57 -3.54 23.61 -18.06
N VAL A 58 -3.10 22.39 -17.75
CA VAL A 58 -3.98 21.27 -17.36
C VAL A 58 -4.64 21.55 -16.01
N GLN A 59 -3.84 21.92 -15.00
CA GLN A 59 -4.33 22.14 -13.64
C GLN A 59 -5.42 23.23 -13.61
N LEU A 60 -5.19 24.35 -14.31
CA LEU A 60 -6.18 25.43 -14.39
C LEU A 60 -7.41 25.03 -15.20
N ASP A 61 -7.27 24.23 -16.24
CA ASP A 61 -8.42 23.73 -17.01
C ASP A 61 -9.32 22.81 -16.18
N VAL A 62 -8.72 21.86 -15.43
CA VAL A 62 -9.45 20.99 -14.49
C VAL A 62 -10.23 21.82 -13.48
N LEU A 63 -9.60 22.85 -12.89
CA LEU A 63 -10.26 23.76 -11.94
C LEU A 63 -11.41 24.53 -12.60
N ARG A 64 -11.20 25.10 -13.78
CA ARG A 64 -12.23 25.86 -14.50
C ARG A 64 -13.43 24.99 -14.88
N ARG A 65 -13.20 23.78 -15.37
CA ARG A 65 -14.28 22.84 -15.72
C ARG A 65 -15.04 22.40 -14.48
N THR A 66 -14.33 22.04 -13.41
CA THR A 66 -14.94 21.65 -12.13
C THR A 66 -15.81 22.77 -11.57
N LEU A 67 -15.32 24.01 -11.53
CA LEU A 67 -16.10 25.16 -11.09
C LEU A 67 -17.23 25.51 -12.06
N GLY A 68 -17.03 25.30 -13.36
CA GLY A 68 -18.06 25.48 -14.39
C GLY A 68 -19.30 24.60 -14.16
N LEU A 69 -19.13 23.45 -13.51
CA LEU A 69 -20.25 22.58 -13.13
C LEU A 69 -21.25 23.28 -12.22
N VAL A 70 -20.86 24.29 -11.42
CA VAL A 70 -21.79 25.05 -10.55
C VAL A 70 -23.02 25.57 -11.33
N ASN A 71 -22.88 25.84 -12.62
CA ASN A 71 -23.97 26.30 -13.48
C ASN A 71 -24.98 25.21 -13.87
N LYS A 72 -24.74 23.94 -13.55
CA LYS A 72 -25.67 22.84 -13.79
C LYS A 72 -26.77 22.87 -12.73
N THR A 73 -27.98 23.22 -13.14
CA THR A 73 -29.12 23.43 -12.22
C THR A 73 -29.84 22.14 -11.82
N ALA A 74 -29.53 21.01 -12.45
CA ALA A 74 -30.06 19.69 -12.14
C ALA A 74 -28.94 18.65 -12.13
N GLY A 75 -29.07 17.62 -11.28
CA GLY A 75 -28.08 16.55 -11.09
C GLY A 75 -28.72 15.30 -10.48
N PRO A 76 -27.99 14.19 -10.31
CA PRO A 76 -26.52 14.07 -10.31
C PRO A 76 -25.88 14.27 -11.68
N VAL A 77 -24.78 15.02 -11.70
CA VAL A 77 -23.95 15.25 -12.91
C VAL A 77 -22.58 14.62 -12.70
N LEU A 78 -22.16 13.79 -13.66
CA LEU A 78 -20.80 13.30 -13.79
C LEU A 78 -20.34 13.64 -15.21
N GLU A 79 -19.45 14.63 -15.34
CA GLU A 79 -18.84 14.98 -16.62
C GLU A 79 -17.43 14.41 -16.70
N ASP A 80 -17.04 13.94 -17.89
CA ASP A 80 -15.71 13.41 -18.14
C ASP A 80 -14.76 14.55 -18.57
N TYR A 81 -13.59 14.60 -17.96
CA TYR A 81 -12.49 15.43 -18.43
C TYR A 81 -11.96 14.85 -19.75
N PRO A 82 -11.75 15.67 -20.80
CA PRO A 82 -11.34 15.17 -22.11
C PRO A 82 -10.01 14.42 -22.03
N ASP A 83 -10.02 13.19 -22.51
CA ASP A 83 -8.86 12.28 -22.57
C ASP A 83 -7.94 12.63 -23.76
N THR A 84 -7.47 13.88 -23.78
CA THR A 84 -6.61 14.41 -24.87
C THR A 84 -5.22 14.79 -24.38
N LEU A 85 -4.91 14.50 -23.12
CA LEU A 85 -3.61 14.78 -22.55
C LEU A 85 -2.70 13.59 -22.85
N VAL A 86 -1.80 13.77 -23.80
CA VAL A 86 -0.61 12.95 -23.88
C VAL A 86 0.10 13.16 -22.56
N GLU A 87 0.21 12.11 -21.74
CA GLU A 87 1.12 12.17 -20.61
C GLU A 87 2.51 12.46 -21.20
N ASP A 88 3.12 13.59 -20.80
CA ASP A 88 4.56 13.78 -20.97
C ASP A 88 5.33 12.89 -19.95
N THR A 89 4.80 11.69 -19.68
CA THR A 89 5.57 10.62 -19.06
C THR A 89 6.56 10.21 -20.16
N PRO A 90 7.89 10.39 -19.95
CA PRO A 90 8.85 9.91 -20.94
C PRO A 90 8.55 8.46 -21.29
N PRO A 91 8.82 8.02 -22.53
CA PRO A 91 8.51 6.67 -22.97
C PRO A 91 9.03 5.64 -21.96
N GLU A 92 8.35 4.49 -21.90
CA GLU A 92 8.69 3.29 -21.13
C GLU A 92 10.12 2.77 -21.46
N GLU A 93 11.15 3.54 -21.16
CA GLU A 93 12.46 2.98 -20.88
C GLU A 93 12.33 2.38 -19.49
N GLY A 94 12.15 1.05 -19.47
CA GLY A 94 11.97 0.27 -18.24
C GLY A 94 12.87 0.80 -17.14
N TRP A 95 12.24 1.39 -16.12
CA TRP A 95 12.99 1.95 -15.02
C TRP A 95 13.71 0.80 -14.30
N SER A 96 15.03 0.80 -14.39
CA SER A 96 15.85 -0.07 -13.57
C SER A 96 16.33 0.74 -12.39
N CYS A 97 15.94 0.33 -11.17
CA CYS A 97 16.49 0.95 -9.98
C CYS A 97 18.01 0.77 -10.02
N PRO A 98 18.80 1.85 -10.02
CA PRO A 98 20.23 1.70 -10.24
C PRO A 98 20.94 1.08 -9.02
N VAL A 99 20.24 0.83 -7.92
CA VAL A 99 20.78 0.16 -6.74
C VAL A 99 20.73 -1.35 -6.96
N THR A 100 21.85 -1.90 -7.42
CA THR A 100 22.06 -3.35 -7.43
C THR A 100 22.38 -3.80 -6.02
N PHE A 101 21.50 -4.62 -5.44
CA PHE A 101 21.79 -5.30 -4.19
C PHE A 101 22.65 -6.53 -4.46
N PRO A 102 23.54 -6.92 -3.52
CA PRO A 102 24.17 -8.23 -3.59
C PRO A 102 23.08 -9.30 -3.66
N SER A 103 23.31 -10.32 -4.49
CA SER A 103 22.36 -11.43 -4.67
C SER A 103 21.96 -11.99 -3.31
N ALA A 104 20.64 -12.13 -3.11
CA ALA A 104 20.12 -12.80 -1.93
C ALA A 104 20.59 -14.25 -1.94
N GLU A 105 21.60 -14.58 -1.13
CA GLU A 105 21.81 -15.97 -0.78
C GLU A 105 20.54 -16.46 -0.07
N PRO A 106 20.07 -17.70 -0.34
CA PRO A 106 18.99 -18.30 0.44
C PRO A 106 19.44 -18.44 1.88
N THR A 107 19.24 -17.36 2.65
CA THR A 107 19.71 -17.21 4.01
C THR A 107 18.77 -17.99 4.91
N THR A 108 19.25 -19.11 5.43
CA THR A 108 18.50 -19.89 6.40
C THR A 108 18.65 -19.26 7.79
N GLY A 109 17.60 -18.63 8.29
CA GLY A 109 17.49 -18.15 9.67
C GLY A 109 17.33 -16.64 9.82
N ALA A 110 16.72 -16.24 10.94
CA ALA A 110 16.37 -14.85 11.23
C ALA A 110 17.58 -13.90 11.25
N GLU A 111 18.72 -14.32 11.80
CA GLU A 111 19.91 -13.47 11.90
C GLU A 111 20.51 -13.16 10.51
N ALA A 112 20.54 -14.15 9.62
CA ALA A 112 21.07 -14.01 8.29
C ALA A 112 20.18 -13.11 7.41
N ALA A 113 18.85 -13.28 7.50
CA ALA A 113 17.88 -12.39 6.84
C ALA A 113 17.97 -10.95 7.39
N ALA A 114 18.10 -10.78 8.71
CA ALA A 114 18.28 -9.47 9.33
C ALA A 114 19.58 -8.79 8.88
N ALA A 115 20.69 -9.53 8.81
CA ALA A 115 21.96 -9.01 8.31
C ALA A 115 21.87 -8.55 6.85
N GLN A 116 21.15 -9.30 6.00
CA GLN A 116 20.91 -8.93 4.62
C GLN A 116 20.11 -7.62 4.52
N LEU A 117 18.97 -7.51 5.23
CA LEU A 117 18.14 -6.29 5.20
C LEU A 117 18.87 -5.07 5.76
N ARG A 118 19.71 -5.24 6.80
CA ARG A 118 20.56 -4.16 7.30
C ARG A 118 21.60 -3.73 6.25
N THR A 119 22.16 -4.67 5.50
CA THR A 119 23.07 -4.35 4.39
C THR A 119 22.36 -3.55 3.29
N GLU A 120 21.14 -3.97 2.88
CA GLU A 120 20.32 -3.20 1.94
C GLU A 120 20.05 -1.78 2.46
N ALA A 121 19.66 -1.64 3.72
CA ALA A 121 19.38 -0.35 4.34
C ALA A 121 20.62 0.55 4.37
N GLN A 122 21.80 0.00 4.66
CA GLN A 122 23.06 0.73 4.67
C GLN A 122 23.48 1.19 3.27
N LEU A 123 23.25 0.37 2.23
CA LEU A 123 23.51 0.77 0.83
C LEU A 123 22.60 1.90 0.35
N LEU A 124 21.36 1.95 0.88
CA LEU A 124 20.38 2.98 0.54
C LEU A 124 20.55 4.27 1.35
N ARG A 125 21.13 4.20 2.55
CA ARG A 125 21.23 5.32 3.49
C ARG A 125 21.82 6.60 2.89
N PRO A 126 22.93 6.59 2.13
CA PRO A 126 23.48 7.81 1.54
C PRO A 126 22.51 8.51 0.60
N TRP A 127 21.76 7.75 -0.20
CA TRP A 127 20.77 8.32 -1.14
C TRP A 127 19.56 8.85 -0.41
N PHE A 128 19.11 8.15 0.64
CA PHE A 128 18.06 8.63 1.51
C PHE A 128 18.44 9.97 2.15
N ASP A 129 19.62 10.05 2.76
CA ASP A 129 20.08 11.25 3.47
C ASP A 129 20.22 12.44 2.52
N GLU A 130 20.80 12.24 1.33
CA GLU A 130 20.92 13.29 0.32
C GLU A 130 19.55 13.75 -0.19
N GLY A 131 18.65 12.79 -0.42
CA GLY A 131 17.26 13.06 -0.77
C GLY A 131 16.52 13.85 0.30
N LEU A 132 16.73 13.51 1.57
CA LEU A 132 16.16 14.21 2.72
C LEU A 132 16.69 15.64 2.82
N ARG A 133 18.00 15.87 2.63
CA ARG A 133 18.57 17.23 2.59
C ARG A 133 17.96 18.07 1.48
N THR A 134 17.72 17.47 0.31
CA THR A 134 17.17 18.16 -0.86
C THR A 134 15.67 18.43 -0.73
N ARG A 135 14.89 17.43 -0.28
CA ARG A 135 13.42 17.53 -0.12
C ARG A 135 13.00 18.30 1.13
N GLY A 136 13.84 18.33 2.16
CA GLY A 136 13.56 18.94 3.47
C GLY A 136 12.52 18.21 4.33
N ARG A 137 12.02 17.05 3.88
CA ARG A 137 11.01 16.23 4.56
C ARG A 137 11.12 14.76 4.18
N THR A 138 10.62 13.89 5.06
CA THR A 138 10.45 12.45 4.83
C THR A 138 9.06 12.00 5.29
N THR A 139 8.61 10.89 4.73
CA THR A 139 7.39 10.17 5.12
C THR A 139 7.67 9.05 6.13
N VAL A 140 8.94 8.75 6.43
CA VAL A 140 9.34 7.86 7.51
C VAL A 140 9.02 8.51 8.86
N GLY A 141 8.38 7.77 9.75
CA GLY A 141 8.03 8.22 11.09
C GLY A 141 6.68 7.74 11.60
N ILE A 142 5.91 7.01 10.78
CA ILE A 142 4.53 6.67 11.14
C ILE A 142 4.45 5.62 12.25
N SER A 143 5.49 4.81 12.43
CA SER A 143 5.66 3.90 13.57
C SER A 143 5.92 4.62 14.90
N GLY A 144 6.20 5.92 14.86
CA GLY A 144 6.59 6.73 16.01
C GLY A 144 8.11 6.87 16.19
N LYS A 145 8.92 6.16 15.38
CA LYS A 145 10.39 6.32 15.36
C LYS A 145 10.86 6.88 14.02
N GLY A 146 11.93 7.66 14.05
CA GLY A 146 12.54 8.24 12.85
C GLY A 146 13.40 7.26 12.06
N VAL A 147 13.98 7.73 10.96
CA VAL A 147 14.83 6.92 10.07
C VAL A 147 16.05 6.31 10.75
N ASP A 148 16.54 6.89 11.85
CA ASP A 148 17.67 6.34 12.60
C ASP A 148 17.36 4.97 13.22
N SER A 149 16.08 4.60 13.32
CA SER A 149 15.63 3.29 13.77
C SER A 149 15.35 2.31 12.62
N ILE A 150 15.70 2.61 11.37
CA ILE A 150 15.38 1.75 10.22
C ILE A 150 15.90 0.31 10.36
N GLU A 151 17.11 0.14 10.90
CA GLU A 151 17.70 -1.18 11.15
C GLU A 151 16.91 -1.95 12.21
N GLU A 152 16.43 -1.27 13.25
CA GLU A 152 15.57 -1.87 14.27
C GLU A 152 14.22 -2.28 13.68
N MET A 153 13.64 -1.46 12.81
CA MET A 153 12.36 -1.75 12.15
C MET A 153 12.45 -3.01 11.29
N VAL A 154 13.51 -3.17 10.48
CA VAL A 154 13.70 -4.37 9.66
C VAL A 154 13.95 -5.62 10.52
N ASP A 155 14.67 -5.50 11.62
CA ASP A 155 14.92 -6.61 12.55
C ASP A 155 13.60 -7.14 13.15
N ILE A 156 12.67 -6.24 13.50
CA ILE A 156 11.34 -6.63 14.02
C ILE A 156 10.53 -7.38 12.95
N LEU A 157 10.52 -6.86 11.72
CA LEU A 157 9.82 -7.51 10.60
C LEU A 157 10.39 -8.92 10.34
N VAL A 158 11.72 -9.08 10.38
CA VAL A 158 12.36 -10.39 10.19
C VAL A 158 12.03 -11.35 11.32
N ARG A 159 12.11 -10.93 12.58
CA ARG A 159 11.75 -11.76 13.73
C ARG A 159 10.30 -12.22 13.68
N PHE A 160 9.38 -11.36 13.24
CA PHE A 160 8.01 -11.77 13.03
C PHE A 160 7.87 -12.71 11.82
N ALA A 161 8.53 -12.42 10.70
CA ALA A 161 8.48 -13.21 9.47
C ALA A 161 9.10 -14.61 9.60
N MET A 162 10.08 -14.80 10.49
CA MET A 162 10.74 -16.08 10.70
C MET A 162 10.19 -16.84 11.91
N ASP A 163 10.09 -16.16 13.06
CA ASP A 163 9.84 -16.81 14.35
C ASP A 163 8.42 -16.55 14.88
N GLY A 164 7.64 -15.67 14.24
CA GLY A 164 6.31 -15.27 14.71
C GLY A 164 6.35 -14.50 16.03
N SER A 165 7.48 -13.84 16.33
CA SER A 165 7.68 -13.10 17.58
C SER A 165 6.70 -11.94 17.70
N MET A 166 5.95 -11.90 18.81
CA MET A 166 5.00 -10.83 19.14
C MET A 166 5.59 -9.79 20.11
N ALA A 167 6.91 -9.86 20.36
CA ALA A 167 7.59 -8.92 21.22
C ALA A 167 7.60 -7.52 20.60
N VAL A 168 7.17 -6.52 21.36
CA VAL A 168 7.23 -5.10 20.98
C VAL A 168 8.47 -4.49 21.66
N PRO A 169 9.47 -4.00 20.90
CA PRO A 169 10.59 -3.29 21.49
C PRO A 169 10.17 -1.95 22.13
N ASP A 170 10.99 -1.44 23.03
CA ASP A 170 10.74 -0.18 23.72
C ASP A 170 10.65 1.00 22.74
N GLY A 171 9.71 1.90 23.02
CA GLY A 171 9.54 3.16 22.26
C GLY A 171 8.58 3.07 21.07
N TYR A 172 7.90 1.95 20.85
CA TYR A 172 6.73 1.89 19.95
C TYR A 172 5.42 2.03 20.73
N ALA A 173 4.48 2.80 20.17
CA ALA A 173 3.18 3.02 20.78
C ALA A 173 2.15 1.92 20.47
N GLN A 174 2.28 1.27 19.31
CA GLN A 174 1.35 0.23 18.87
C GLN A 174 1.80 -1.16 19.32
N SER A 175 0.85 -2.01 19.68
CA SER A 175 1.09 -3.42 19.97
C SER A 175 1.22 -4.25 18.68
N MET A 176 1.79 -5.45 18.81
CA MET A 176 1.71 -6.46 17.75
C MET A 176 0.27 -7.01 17.67
N PRO A 177 -0.24 -7.34 16.48
CA PRO A 177 0.42 -7.26 15.16
C PRO A 177 0.22 -5.91 14.43
N GLU A 178 -0.51 -4.94 14.98
CA GLU A 178 -0.76 -3.63 14.32
C GLU A 178 0.53 -2.85 14.05
N LEU A 179 1.53 -2.96 14.93
CA LEU A 179 2.85 -2.36 14.76
C LEU A 179 3.49 -2.73 13.40
N LEU A 180 3.34 -3.98 12.96
CA LEU A 180 3.94 -4.46 11.70
C LEU A 180 3.51 -3.59 10.52
N ARG A 181 2.25 -3.13 10.49
CA ARG A 181 1.71 -2.31 9.40
C ARG A 181 2.43 -0.97 9.32
N LEU A 182 2.71 -0.37 10.48
CA LEU A 182 3.42 0.90 10.56
C LEU A 182 4.90 0.75 10.18
N LEU A 183 5.54 -0.31 10.67
CA LEU A 183 6.93 -0.65 10.30
C LEU A 183 7.08 -0.89 8.80
N THR A 184 6.15 -1.63 8.20
CA THR A 184 6.14 -1.89 6.75
C THR A 184 6.03 -0.61 5.94
N ALA A 185 5.21 0.34 6.38
CA ALA A 185 5.06 1.62 5.71
C ALA A 185 6.33 2.48 5.82
N ASP A 186 6.95 2.54 7.01
CA ASP A 186 8.21 3.27 7.21
C ASP A 186 9.37 2.65 6.42
N VAL A 187 9.49 1.33 6.41
CA VAL A 187 10.51 0.62 5.62
C VAL A 187 10.29 0.88 4.13
N ARG A 188 9.06 0.75 3.63
CA ARG A 188 8.76 1.04 2.22
C ARG A 188 9.03 2.50 1.86
N ALA A 189 8.70 3.45 2.75
CA ALA A 189 8.99 4.87 2.58
C ALA A 189 10.50 5.11 2.47
N PHE A 190 11.30 4.52 3.37
CA PHE A 190 12.75 4.61 3.32
C PHE A 190 13.33 4.12 1.99
N TYR A 191 12.92 2.93 1.53
CA TYR A 191 13.41 2.36 0.26
C TYR A 191 13.02 3.21 -0.94
N SER A 192 11.75 3.64 -0.98
CA SER A 192 11.22 4.45 -2.07
C SER A 192 11.90 5.81 -2.14
N GLU A 193 12.04 6.48 -0.99
CA GLU A 193 12.71 7.77 -0.89
C GLU A 193 14.19 7.67 -1.23
N ALA A 194 14.88 6.59 -0.87
CA ALA A 194 16.26 6.36 -1.27
C ALA A 194 16.39 6.16 -2.78
N ALA A 195 15.55 5.29 -3.37
CA ALA A 195 15.59 4.94 -4.79
C ALA A 195 15.40 6.18 -5.69
N ILE A 196 14.41 7.02 -5.41
CA ILE A 196 14.14 8.24 -6.20
C ILE A 196 15.18 9.34 -6.01
N SER A 197 16.03 9.24 -4.98
CA SER A 197 17.08 10.23 -4.70
C SER A 197 18.41 9.88 -5.34
N LYS A 198 18.56 8.67 -5.86
CA LYS A 198 19.82 8.22 -6.41
C LYS A 198 20.14 9.01 -7.69
N PRO A 199 21.31 9.66 -7.79
CA PRO A 199 21.72 10.38 -8.98
C PRO A 199 21.73 9.49 -10.23
N GLY A 200 21.19 10.00 -11.33
CA GLY A 200 21.12 9.27 -12.60
C GLY A 200 19.97 8.25 -12.69
N ALA A 201 19.19 8.06 -11.61
CA ALA A 201 17.92 7.35 -11.71
C ALA A 201 16.90 8.24 -12.45
N GLY A 202 16.23 7.69 -13.46
CA GLY A 202 14.97 8.27 -13.93
C GLY A 202 13.94 8.25 -12.80
N PHE A 203 12.95 9.13 -12.84
CA PHE A 203 11.84 9.04 -11.90
C PHE A 203 10.98 7.82 -12.26
N PRO A 204 10.80 6.83 -11.36
CA PRO A 204 10.01 5.65 -11.66
C PRO A 204 8.53 6.01 -11.81
N ASP A 205 7.84 5.28 -12.69
CA ASP A 205 6.40 5.11 -12.56
C ASP A 205 6.07 4.45 -11.20
N PRO A 206 4.96 4.80 -10.53
CA PRO A 206 4.60 4.21 -9.24
C PRO A 206 4.55 2.68 -9.24
N GLU A 207 4.09 2.03 -10.31
CA GLU A 207 4.03 0.57 -10.40
C GLU A 207 5.44 -0.02 -10.49
N ALA A 208 6.32 0.56 -11.31
CA ALA A 208 7.72 0.12 -11.41
C ALA A 208 8.47 0.22 -10.08
N LEU A 209 8.18 1.25 -9.27
CA LEU A 209 8.75 1.40 -7.93
C LEU A 209 8.23 0.32 -6.96
N GLU A 210 6.94 -0.01 -7.02
CA GLU A 210 6.35 -1.09 -6.22
C GLU A 210 6.89 -2.46 -6.65
N GLU A 211 7.01 -2.71 -7.95
CA GLU A 211 7.59 -3.94 -8.51
C GLU A 211 9.02 -4.14 -8.04
N TRP A 212 9.88 -3.14 -8.19
CA TRP A 212 11.25 -3.22 -7.69
C TRP A 212 11.29 -3.52 -6.19
N PHE A 213 10.52 -2.77 -5.39
CA PHE A 213 10.52 -2.96 -3.94
C PHE A 213 10.07 -4.38 -3.57
N PHE A 214 8.93 -4.83 -4.08
CA PHE A 214 8.35 -6.11 -3.68
C PHE A 214 8.96 -7.31 -4.39
N LEU A 215 9.49 -7.18 -5.60
CA LEU A 215 10.00 -8.33 -6.38
C LEU A 215 11.52 -8.47 -6.34
N GLU A 216 12.26 -7.38 -6.15
CA GLU A 216 13.73 -7.40 -6.26
C GLU A 216 14.44 -7.23 -4.91
N THR A 217 13.87 -6.52 -3.93
CA THR A 217 14.54 -6.31 -2.63
C THR A 217 14.30 -7.47 -1.67
N ALA A 218 15.25 -7.76 -0.77
CA ALA A 218 15.07 -8.71 0.31
C ALA A 218 13.99 -8.24 1.30
N ALA A 219 13.93 -6.93 1.57
CA ALA A 219 12.87 -6.33 2.40
C ALA A 219 11.46 -6.66 1.89
N GLY A 220 11.22 -6.55 0.59
CA GLY A 220 9.95 -6.94 -0.04
C GLY A 220 9.61 -8.41 0.18
N GLY A 221 10.61 -9.29 0.09
CA GLY A 221 10.46 -10.72 0.38
C GLY A 221 10.07 -11.00 1.83
N VAL A 222 10.68 -10.29 2.79
CA VAL A 222 10.33 -10.41 4.21
C VAL A 222 8.89 -9.93 4.46
N ILE A 223 8.45 -8.83 3.82
CA ILE A 223 7.08 -8.33 3.96
C ILE A 223 6.05 -9.32 3.41
N TYR A 224 6.35 -10.02 2.30
CA TYR A 224 5.50 -11.13 1.85
C TYR A 224 5.37 -12.21 2.92
N GLN A 225 6.46 -12.61 3.56
CA GLN A 225 6.44 -13.62 4.61
C GLN A 225 5.67 -13.17 5.86
N VAL A 226 5.78 -11.88 6.25
CA VAL A 226 4.93 -11.28 7.30
C VAL A 226 3.46 -11.44 6.93
N ARG A 227 3.08 -11.09 5.70
CA ARG A 227 1.69 -11.22 5.21
C ARG A 227 1.23 -12.68 5.23
N GLU A 228 2.04 -13.61 4.73
CA GLU A 228 1.72 -15.04 4.69
C GLU A 228 1.46 -15.62 6.08
N ARG A 229 2.26 -15.24 7.08
CA ARG A 229 2.05 -15.70 8.46
C ARG A 229 0.76 -15.14 9.07
N LEU A 230 0.46 -13.86 8.84
CA LEU A 230 -0.81 -13.26 9.27
C LEU A 230 -2.01 -13.91 8.57
N LEU A 231 -1.89 -14.17 7.26
CA LEU A 231 -2.92 -14.85 6.47
C LEU A 231 -3.19 -16.26 6.98
N SER A 232 -2.12 -16.99 7.32
CA SER A 232 -2.23 -18.33 7.89
C SER A 232 -2.97 -18.31 9.24
N ALA A 233 -2.73 -17.30 10.09
CA ALA A 233 -3.47 -17.14 11.34
C ALA A 233 -4.95 -16.81 11.10
N ASP A 234 -5.25 -15.89 10.17
CA ASP A 234 -6.62 -15.55 9.76
C ASP A 234 -7.38 -16.79 9.27
N MET A 235 -6.75 -17.58 8.39
CA MET A 235 -7.33 -18.83 7.86
C MET A 235 -7.66 -19.82 8.97
N LEU A 236 -6.76 -20.06 9.93
CA LEU A 236 -7.02 -20.98 11.05
C LEU A 236 -8.26 -20.58 11.86
N VAL A 237 -8.41 -19.29 12.15
CA VAL A 237 -9.56 -18.78 12.89
C VAL A 237 -10.85 -18.94 12.08
N LEU A 238 -10.83 -18.63 10.78
CA LEU A 238 -12.00 -18.78 9.92
C LEU A 238 -12.41 -20.25 9.73
N MET A 239 -11.45 -21.16 9.53
CA MET A 239 -11.69 -22.60 9.43
C MET A 239 -12.30 -23.16 10.73
N ALA A 240 -11.85 -22.69 11.90
CA ALA A 240 -12.42 -23.08 13.19
C ALA A 240 -13.88 -22.61 13.37
N HIS A 241 -14.29 -21.55 12.68
CA HIS A 241 -15.67 -21.06 12.67
C HIS A 241 -16.54 -21.65 11.54
N VAL A 242 -16.04 -22.68 10.85
CA VAL A 242 -16.75 -23.47 9.82
C VAL A 242 -17.26 -22.60 8.67
N LEU A 243 -16.43 -21.67 8.19
CA LEU A 243 -16.64 -21.07 6.88
C LEU A 243 -16.12 -22.02 5.80
N ASP A 244 -16.82 -22.09 4.66
CA ASP A 244 -16.31 -22.78 3.49
C ASP A 244 -15.16 -22.00 2.83
N ASP A 245 -14.41 -22.66 1.95
CA ASP A 245 -13.21 -22.07 1.33
C ASP A 245 -13.54 -20.82 0.49
N ASP A 246 -14.72 -20.78 -0.15
CA ASP A 246 -15.17 -19.65 -0.96
C ASP A 246 -15.46 -18.41 -0.08
N ASP A 247 -16.09 -18.62 1.08
CA ASP A 247 -16.32 -17.59 2.09
C ASP A 247 -14.99 -17.04 2.65
N ILE A 248 -14.01 -17.92 2.87
CA ILE A 248 -12.68 -17.53 3.35
C ILE A 248 -11.98 -16.66 2.30
N ASP A 249 -11.97 -17.09 1.03
CA ASP A 249 -11.37 -16.33 -0.07
C ASP A 249 -12.02 -14.94 -0.19
N SER A 250 -13.35 -14.87 -0.12
CA SER A 250 -14.07 -13.59 -0.17
C SER A 250 -13.73 -12.68 1.01
N ARG A 251 -13.66 -13.21 2.24
CA ARG A 251 -13.39 -12.41 3.45
C ARG A 251 -11.96 -11.91 3.53
N LEU A 252 -11.01 -12.66 2.97
CA LEU A 252 -9.59 -12.31 2.97
C LEU A 252 -9.15 -11.60 1.68
N ALA A 253 -10.07 -11.42 0.72
CA ALA A 253 -9.82 -10.84 -0.59
C ALA A 253 -8.68 -11.56 -1.34
N LEU A 254 -8.81 -12.89 -1.42
CA LEU A 254 -7.92 -13.80 -2.15
C LEU A 254 -8.50 -14.16 -3.52
N LEU A 255 -7.66 -14.72 -4.38
CA LEU A 255 -8.12 -15.33 -5.63
C LEU A 255 -8.98 -16.57 -5.34
N PRO A 256 -10.02 -16.87 -6.14
CA PRO A 256 -10.84 -18.06 -5.94
C PRO A 256 -10.02 -19.35 -5.94
N GLY A 257 -10.25 -20.21 -4.94
CA GLY A 257 -9.55 -21.48 -4.72
C GLY A 257 -8.24 -21.36 -3.92
N THR A 258 -7.90 -20.18 -3.43
CA THR A 258 -6.66 -19.96 -2.65
C THR A 258 -6.76 -20.62 -1.27
N ALA A 259 -7.89 -20.45 -0.58
CA ALA A 259 -8.14 -21.06 0.72
C ALA A 259 -8.04 -22.60 0.65
N ALA A 260 -8.67 -23.21 -0.36
CA ALA A 260 -8.60 -24.65 -0.59
C ALA A 260 -7.15 -25.13 -0.83
N ALA A 261 -6.36 -24.38 -1.62
CA ALA A 261 -4.98 -24.74 -1.94
C ALA A 261 -4.03 -24.64 -0.73
N ILE A 262 -4.24 -23.66 0.16
CA ILE A 262 -3.35 -23.43 1.31
C ILE A 262 -3.84 -24.20 2.56
N GLY A 263 -5.14 -24.46 2.70
CA GLY A 263 -5.81 -24.93 3.92
C GLY A 263 -5.17 -26.14 4.58
N GLU A 264 -4.84 -27.19 3.82
CA GLU A 264 -4.17 -28.39 4.34
C GLU A 264 -2.76 -28.08 4.88
N GLY A 265 -2.04 -27.18 4.21
CA GLY A 265 -0.70 -26.75 4.62
C GLY A 265 -0.71 -25.82 5.83
N VAL A 266 -1.75 -24.98 6.02
CA VAL A 266 -1.82 -24.03 7.13
C VAL A 266 -1.86 -24.75 8.49
N VAL A 267 -2.66 -25.81 8.61
CA VAL A 267 -2.82 -26.57 9.87
C VAL A 267 -1.50 -27.21 10.32
N HIS A 268 -0.64 -27.56 9.36
CA HIS A 268 0.62 -28.23 9.60
C HIS A 268 1.84 -27.30 9.63
N LYS A 269 1.69 -26.02 9.30
CA LYS A 269 2.79 -25.05 9.28
C LYS A 269 3.21 -24.67 10.72
N PRO A 270 4.44 -24.99 11.16
CA PRO A 270 4.95 -24.47 12.41
C PRO A 270 5.17 -22.94 12.31
N GLY A 271 4.97 -22.23 13.42
CA GLY A 271 5.35 -20.81 13.53
C GLY A 271 4.21 -19.81 13.70
N ILE A 272 2.96 -20.26 13.91
CA ILE A 272 1.89 -19.38 14.40
C ILE A 272 1.86 -19.46 15.93
N SER A 273 2.16 -18.35 16.60
CA SER A 273 2.15 -18.30 18.06
C SER A 273 0.72 -18.29 18.61
N ARG A 274 0.54 -18.81 19.83
CA ARG A 274 -0.76 -18.75 20.53
C ARG A 274 -1.23 -17.32 20.77
N GLU A 275 -0.29 -16.40 20.97
CA GLU A 275 -0.55 -14.98 21.12
C GLU A 275 -1.11 -14.39 19.82
N LEU A 276 -0.49 -14.69 18.68
CA LEU A 276 -0.99 -14.25 17.38
C LEU A 276 -2.40 -14.80 17.11
N LEU A 277 -2.66 -16.10 17.38
CA LEU A 277 -4.00 -16.67 17.23
C LEU A 277 -5.05 -15.98 18.11
N ARG A 278 -4.67 -15.59 19.33
CA ARG A 278 -5.57 -14.87 20.24
C ARG A 278 -5.92 -13.49 19.67
N GLU A 279 -4.94 -12.73 19.21
CA GLU A 279 -5.17 -11.42 18.59
C GLU A 279 -6.02 -11.55 17.32
N THR A 280 -5.77 -12.55 16.48
CA THR A 280 -6.60 -12.83 15.30
C THR A 280 -8.03 -13.21 15.68
N ALA A 281 -8.24 -14.01 16.72
CA ALA A 281 -9.58 -14.37 17.19
C ALA A 281 -10.36 -13.16 17.73
N LEU A 282 -9.68 -12.23 18.40
CA LEU A 282 -10.28 -10.95 18.82
C LEU A 282 -10.68 -10.11 17.60
N ALA A 283 -9.78 -9.99 16.61
CA ALA A 283 -10.08 -9.28 15.37
C ALA A 283 -11.28 -9.89 14.61
N TYR A 284 -11.45 -11.21 14.64
CA TYR A 284 -12.63 -11.88 14.10
C TYR A 284 -13.91 -11.46 14.82
N GLN A 285 -13.91 -11.46 16.16
CA GLN A 285 -15.07 -11.05 16.97
C GLN A 285 -15.49 -9.60 16.71
N GLU A 286 -14.52 -8.74 16.40
CA GLU A 286 -14.75 -7.33 16.06
C GLU A 286 -15.12 -7.10 14.58
N GLY A 287 -15.17 -8.15 13.75
CA GLY A 287 -15.43 -8.03 12.31
C GLY A 287 -14.28 -7.41 11.51
N LEU A 288 -13.07 -7.41 12.07
CA LEU A 288 -11.86 -6.81 11.51
C LEU A 288 -10.88 -7.84 10.90
N ILE A 289 -11.29 -9.09 10.76
CA ILE A 289 -10.44 -10.15 10.18
C ILE A 289 -9.96 -9.78 8.77
N GLY A 290 -8.70 -10.11 8.47
CA GLY A 290 -8.05 -9.77 7.21
C GLY A 290 -7.69 -8.29 7.05
N ARG A 291 -8.03 -7.40 8.00
CA ARG A 291 -7.67 -5.97 7.92
C ARG A 291 -6.17 -5.78 7.75
N LEU A 292 -5.41 -6.50 8.57
CA LEU A 292 -3.96 -6.42 8.57
C LEU A 292 -3.38 -7.01 7.29
N THR A 293 -3.74 -8.24 6.89
CA THR A 293 -3.24 -8.90 5.67
C THR A 293 -3.48 -8.12 4.37
N ARG A 294 -4.55 -7.30 4.33
CA ARG A 294 -4.83 -6.38 3.20
C ARG A 294 -3.95 -5.11 3.20
N SER A 295 -3.32 -4.76 4.30
CA SER A 295 -2.64 -3.47 4.48
C SER A 295 -1.14 -3.47 4.18
N PHE A 296 -0.50 -4.65 4.15
CA PHE A 296 0.95 -4.78 3.99
C PHE A 296 1.43 -4.72 2.54
N VAL A 297 0.70 -5.37 1.65
CA VAL A 297 1.06 -5.52 0.24
C VAL A 297 -0.04 -4.86 -0.62
N PRO A 298 0.32 -3.90 -1.50
CA PRO A 298 -0.59 -3.28 -2.46
C PRO A 298 -1.32 -4.34 -3.27
N ILE A 299 -2.56 -4.04 -3.68
CA ILE A 299 -3.40 -4.98 -4.44
C ILE A 299 -2.66 -5.48 -5.69
N ALA A 300 -2.00 -4.59 -6.42
CA ALA A 300 -1.22 -4.92 -7.62
C ALA A 300 -0.11 -5.95 -7.37
N MET A 301 0.39 -6.06 -6.13
CA MET A 301 1.51 -6.92 -5.77
C MET A 301 1.10 -8.20 -5.01
N ARG A 302 -0.11 -8.28 -4.44
CA ARG A 302 -0.49 -9.36 -3.50
C ARG A 302 -0.28 -10.78 -4.02
N ASP A 303 -0.56 -11.01 -5.30
CA ASP A 303 -0.54 -12.33 -5.93
C ASP A 303 0.73 -12.57 -6.77
N ARG A 304 1.69 -11.63 -6.72
CA ARG A 304 2.91 -11.65 -7.53
C ARG A 304 4.12 -12.20 -6.78
N HIS A 305 3.93 -12.74 -5.57
CA HIS A 305 5.03 -13.26 -4.75
C HIS A 305 5.88 -14.30 -5.50
N ASP A 306 5.26 -15.18 -6.28
CA ASP A 306 5.98 -16.23 -7.05
C ASP A 306 6.84 -15.69 -8.20
N GLU A 307 6.62 -14.44 -8.64
CA GLU A 307 7.48 -13.81 -9.65
C GLU A 307 8.90 -13.61 -9.14
N ARG A 308 9.08 -13.45 -7.81
CA ARG A 308 10.40 -13.36 -7.16
C ARG A 308 11.30 -14.57 -7.44
N LYS A 309 10.71 -15.77 -7.56
CA LYS A 309 11.45 -17.02 -7.78
C LYS A 309 11.99 -17.16 -9.20
N LYS A 310 11.41 -16.43 -10.18
CA LYS A 310 11.82 -16.51 -11.58
C LYS A 310 13.08 -15.69 -11.87
N THR A 311 13.34 -14.64 -11.08
CA THR A 311 14.51 -13.77 -11.25
C THR A 311 15.83 -14.43 -10.82
N THR A 312 15.77 -15.49 -10.00
CA THR A 312 16.96 -16.22 -9.52
C THR A 312 17.44 -17.34 -10.46
N ALA A 313 16.67 -17.64 -11.52
CA ALA A 313 16.97 -18.76 -12.44
C ALA A 313 17.65 -18.32 -13.76
N GLY A 314 18.00 -17.04 -13.90
CA GLY A 314 18.60 -16.50 -15.12
C GLY A 314 19.62 -15.42 -14.85
N SER A 315 20.83 -15.80 -14.47
CA SER A 315 22.09 -15.07 -14.72
C SER A 315 23.26 -16.03 -14.55
#